data_AF-S4NFM1-F1
#
_entry.id   AF-S4NFM1-F1
#
_cell.length_a   1.000
_cell.length_b   1.000
_cell.length_c   1.000
_cell.angle_alpha   90.00
_cell.angle_beta   90.00
_cell.angle_gamma   90.00
#
_symmetry.space_group_name_H-M   'P 1'
#
loop_
_entity.id
_entity.type
_entity.pdbx_description
1 polymer ?
#
loop_
_entity_poly.entity_id
_entity_poly.type
_entity_poly.pdbx_seq_one_letter_code
_entity_poly.pdbx_strand_id
1 'polypeptide(L)'
;IDRGENKTSHKPLYLKEVCQPGRNTIQITVSACCCSHLFVLQLVHRPSVRSVLQGLLRKRLLTADHCIAKIKMNFNQAPANPNNNPNMPSDRDSVEQTALKVSLKCPITFKKITLPARGHECKH
;
A
#
# COMPACT_ATOMS: atom_id res chain seq x y z
N ILE A 1 1.32 -4.40 -28.76
CA ILE A 1 2.06 -4.68 -27.51
C ILE A 1 1.28 -5.74 -26.76
N ASP A 2 1.87 -6.92 -26.60
CA ASP A 2 1.25 -7.98 -25.82
C ASP A 2 1.28 -7.57 -24.33
N ARG A 3 0.13 -7.68 -23.65
CA ARG A 3 0.01 -7.40 -22.21
C ARG A 3 0.44 -8.61 -21.35
N GLY A 4 0.88 -9.70 -21.97
CA GLY A 4 1.31 -10.93 -21.28
C GLY A 4 0.17 -11.56 -20.48
N GLU A 5 0.49 -12.28 -19.40
CA GLU A 5 -0.50 -12.97 -18.54
C GLU A 5 -1.44 -12.00 -17.78
N ASN A 6 -1.13 -10.70 -17.70
CA ASN A 6 -1.89 -9.70 -16.95
C ASN A 6 -2.97 -8.99 -17.78
N LYS A 7 -3.70 -9.73 -18.61
CA LYS A 7 -4.67 -9.20 -19.60
C LYS A 7 -5.81 -8.38 -18.98
N THR A 8 -6.08 -8.54 -17.68
CA THR A 8 -7.14 -7.84 -16.93
C THR A 8 -6.66 -6.60 -16.19
N SER A 9 -5.37 -6.26 -16.25
CA SER A 9 -4.85 -5.12 -15.49
C SER A 9 -5.15 -3.78 -16.18
N HIS A 10 -5.85 -2.88 -15.48
CA HIS A 10 -6.10 -1.48 -15.89
C HIS A 10 -4.85 -0.59 -15.73
N LYS A 11 -3.66 -1.12 -15.99
CA LYS A 11 -2.40 -0.38 -15.89
C LYS A 11 -2.14 0.46 -17.15
N PRO A 12 -1.55 1.66 -17.03
CA PRO A 12 -1.10 2.44 -18.18
C PRO A 12 -0.10 1.67 -19.03
N LEU A 13 -0.16 1.87 -20.34
CA LEU A 13 0.76 1.25 -21.30
C LEU A 13 2.03 2.09 -21.44
N TYR A 14 3.19 1.48 -21.22
CA TYR A 14 4.47 2.17 -21.40
C TYR A 14 4.96 2.00 -22.84
N LEU A 15 5.00 3.10 -23.60
CA LEU A 15 5.29 3.08 -25.02
C LEU A 15 6.74 3.40 -25.38
N LYS A 16 7.57 3.83 -24.40
CA LYS A 16 8.92 4.36 -24.69
C LYS A 16 9.79 3.39 -25.50
N GLU A 17 9.66 2.08 -25.27
CA GLU A 17 10.48 1.05 -25.91
C GLU A 17 10.10 0.78 -27.37
N VAL A 18 8.89 1.16 -27.80
CA VAL A 18 8.43 0.97 -29.19
C VAL A 18 8.42 2.26 -29.99
N CYS A 19 8.54 3.41 -29.33
CA CYS A 19 8.59 4.71 -30.00
C CYS A 19 9.88 4.86 -30.80
N GLN A 20 9.75 5.35 -32.03
CA GLN A 20 10.87 5.69 -32.91
C GLN A 20 11.03 7.21 -33.01
N PRO A 21 12.21 7.73 -33.34
CA PRO A 21 12.38 9.14 -33.71
C PRO A 21 11.43 9.52 -34.86
N GLY A 22 10.72 10.64 -34.73
CA GLY A 22 9.78 11.13 -35.73
C GLY A 22 8.33 10.74 -35.48
N ARG A 23 7.55 10.54 -36.55
CA ARG A 23 6.10 10.31 -36.46
C ARG A 23 5.83 8.88 -35.99
N ASN A 24 5.12 8.75 -34.87
CA ASN A 24 4.61 7.49 -34.36
C ASN A 24 3.09 7.44 -34.55
N THR A 25 2.54 6.24 -34.79
CA THR A 25 1.09 6.02 -34.94
C THR A 25 0.67 4.91 -33.98
N ILE A 26 -0.38 5.17 -33.18
CA ILE A 26 -0.93 4.23 -32.22
C ILE A 26 -2.31 3.82 -32.74
N GLN A 27 -2.47 2.54 -33.05
CA GLN A 27 -3.76 1.97 -33.44
C GLN A 27 -4.37 1.23 -32.25
N ILE A 28 -5.64 1.53 -31.96
CA ILE A 28 -6.39 0.88 -30.89
C ILE A 28 -7.55 0.12 -31.53
N THR A 29 -7.59 -1.20 -31.30
CA THR A 29 -8.65 -2.07 -31.80
C THR A 29 -9.38 -2.67 -30.60
N VAL A 30 -10.70 -2.50 -30.57
CA VAL A 30 -11.58 -3.00 -29.50
C VAL A 30 -12.67 -3.87 -30.11
N SER A 31 -13.06 -4.94 -29.40
CA SER A 31 -14.15 -5.82 -29.81
C SER A 31 -15.54 -5.35 -29.37
N ALA A 32 -15.62 -4.35 -28.47
CA ALA A 32 -16.86 -3.76 -27.94
C ALA A 32 -16.87 -2.23 -28.11
N CYS A 33 -18.05 -1.60 -28.03
CA CYS A 33 -18.26 -0.13 -28.11
C CYS A 33 -17.29 0.61 -27.17
N CYS A 34 -16.45 1.50 -27.70
CA CYS A 34 -15.60 2.38 -26.89
C CYS A 34 -16.25 3.72 -26.55
N CYS A 35 -17.58 3.75 -26.55
CA CYS A 35 -18.40 4.96 -26.60
C CYS A 35 -18.32 5.81 -25.31
N SER A 36 -17.84 5.22 -24.22
CA SER A 36 -17.54 5.87 -22.93
C SER A 36 -16.05 5.89 -22.56
N HIS A 37 -15.15 5.56 -23.49
CA HIS A 37 -13.72 5.44 -23.20
C HIS A 37 -12.97 6.71 -23.62
N LEU A 38 -12.14 7.23 -22.70
CA LEU A 38 -11.19 8.30 -22.98
C LEU A 38 -9.78 7.71 -23.06
N PHE A 39 -9.12 7.87 -24.20
CA PHE A 39 -7.72 7.49 -24.37
C PHE A 39 -6.84 8.73 -24.22
N VAL A 40 -5.88 8.67 -23.29
CA VAL A 40 -4.95 9.77 -23.01
C VAL A 40 -3.52 9.29 -23.21
N LEU A 41 -2.73 10.06 -23.96
CA LEU A 41 -1.29 9.92 -24.05
C LEU A 41 -0.64 11.03 -23.24
N GLN A 42 0.21 10.67 -22.28
CA GLN A 42 0.87 11.61 -21.40
C GLN A 42 2.37 11.32 -21.33
N LEU A 43 3.18 12.38 -21.40
CA LEU A 43 4.58 12.31 -21.04
C LEU A 43 4.71 12.31 -19.51
N VAL A 44 5.32 11.26 -18.95
CA VAL A 44 5.44 11.08 -17.51
C VAL A 44 6.89 11.00 -17.08
N HIS A 45 7.19 11.56 -15.91
CA HIS A 45 8.47 11.34 -15.24
C HIS A 45 8.39 10.05 -14.39
N ARG A 46 9.32 9.13 -14.62
CA ARG A 46 9.38 7.85 -13.90
C ARG A 46 10.57 7.85 -12.92
N PRO A 47 10.36 8.23 -11.64
CA PRO A 47 11.43 8.21 -10.66
C PRO A 47 11.93 6.79 -10.44
N SER A 48 13.23 6.65 -10.17
CA SER A 48 13.82 5.37 -9.81
C SER A 48 13.37 4.93 -8.42
N VAL A 49 13.37 3.61 -8.16
CA VAL A 49 13.07 3.06 -6.83
C VAL A 49 13.99 3.69 -5.77
N ARG A 50 15.28 3.90 -6.11
CA ARG A 50 16.25 4.56 -5.22
C ARG A 50 15.84 5.98 -4.86
N SER A 51 15.38 6.77 -5.83
CA SER A 51 14.92 8.15 -5.61
C SER A 51 13.68 8.18 -4.71
N VAL A 52 12.71 7.28 -4.97
CA VAL A 52 11.52 7.14 -4.13
C VAL A 52 11.90 6.74 -2.71
N LEU A 53 12.79 5.76 -2.55
CA LEU A 53 13.26 5.28 -1.24
C LEU A 53 13.95 6.37 -0.43
N GLN A 54 14.84 7.13 -1.07
CA GLN A 54 15.50 8.27 -0.44
C GLN A 54 14.50 9.35 0.00
N GLY A 55 13.47 9.59 -0.81
CA GLY A 55 12.37 10.49 -0.46
C GLY A 55 11.59 10.02 0.77
N LEU A 56 11.26 8.72 0.86
CA LEU A 56 10.58 8.13 2.01
C LEU A 56 11.41 8.29 3.28
N LEU A 57 12.70 7.95 3.22
CA LEU A 57 13.62 8.02 4.35
C LEU A 57 13.86 9.45 4.86
N ARG A 58 13.88 10.45 3.98
CA ARG A 58 14.16 11.83 4.40
C ARG A 58 12.91 12.59 4.84
N LYS A 59 11.76 12.30 4.24
CA LYS A 59 10.57 13.17 4.37
C LYS A 59 9.38 12.49 5.02
N ARG A 60 9.39 11.17 5.19
CA ARG A 60 8.22 10.40 5.63
C ARG A 60 8.55 9.36 6.71
N LEU A 61 9.65 9.55 7.45
CA LEU A 61 9.92 8.74 8.63
C LEU A 61 8.91 9.06 9.72
N LEU A 62 8.37 8.01 10.33
CA LEU A 62 7.51 8.13 11.50
C LEU A 62 8.39 8.41 12.72
N THR A 63 8.01 9.38 13.54
CA THR A 63 8.75 9.72 14.76
C THR A 63 8.64 8.59 15.78
N ALA A 64 9.64 8.46 16.66
CA ALA A 64 9.61 7.48 17.74
C ALA A 64 8.38 7.66 18.64
N ASP A 65 8.01 8.91 18.94
CA ASP A 65 6.85 9.22 19.79
C ASP A 65 5.54 8.73 19.19
N HIS A 66 5.35 8.89 17.86
CA HIS A 66 4.18 8.35 17.18
C HIS A 66 4.15 6.82 17.20
N CYS A 67 5.30 6.16 17.06
CA CYS A 67 5.41 4.70 17.19
C CYS A 67 5.03 4.25 18.61
N ILE A 68 5.58 4.91 19.63
CA ILE A 68 5.31 4.60 21.05
C ILE A 68 3.83 4.79 21.36
N ALA A 69 3.22 5.89 20.93
CA ALA A 69 1.79 6.15 21.13
C ALA A 69 0.92 5.05 20.49
N LYS A 70 1.23 4.63 19.26
CA LYS A 70 0.53 3.54 18.59
C LYS A 70 0.67 2.21 19.33
N ILE A 71 1.87 1.90 19.85
CA ILE A 71 2.10 0.68 20.63
C ILE A 71 1.28 0.73 21.93
N LYS A 72 1.29 1.85 22.66
CA LYS A 72 0.49 2.03 23.87
C LYS A 72 -1.02 1.89 23.63
N MET A 73 -1.52 2.41 22.52
CA MET A 73 -2.93 2.25 22.15
C MET A 73 -3.35 0.78 21.97
N ASN A 74 -2.45 -0.08 21.47
CA ASN A 74 -2.75 -1.52 21.35
C ASN A 74 -2.91 -2.20 22.71
N PHE A 75 -2.14 -1.78 23.72
CA PHE A 75 -2.25 -2.32 25.08
C PHE A 75 -3.45 -1.76 25.86
N ASN A 76 -3.90 -0.54 25.53
CA ASN A 76 -5.06 0.09 26.16
C ASN A 76 -6.41 -0.31 25.53
N GLN A 77 -6.40 -0.91 24.34
CA GLN A 77 -7.61 -1.47 23.74
C GLN A 77 -7.88 -2.86 24.34
N ALA A 78 -8.59 -2.89 25.47
CA ALA A 78 -9.30 -4.09 25.88
C ALA A 78 -10.20 -4.56 24.71
N PRO A 79 -10.38 -5.87 24.48
CA PRO A 79 -11.30 -6.33 23.46
C PRO A 79 -12.71 -5.86 23.84
N ALA A 80 -13.16 -4.77 23.23
CA ALA A 80 -14.55 -4.36 23.29
C ALA A 80 -15.34 -5.43 22.54
N ASN A 81 -15.84 -6.41 23.28
CA ASN A 81 -16.79 -7.38 22.80
C ASN A 81 -17.95 -6.60 22.17
N PRO A 82 -18.36 -6.86 20.91
CA PRO A 82 -19.36 -6.05 20.21
C PRO A 82 -20.79 -6.15 20.79
N ASN A 83 -20.96 -6.82 21.94
CA ASN A 83 -22.24 -7.06 22.59
C ASN A 83 -22.46 -6.28 23.92
N ASN A 84 -21.60 -5.32 24.29
CA ASN A 84 -21.74 -4.65 25.59
C ASN A 84 -22.82 -3.57 25.60
N ASN A 85 -23.98 -4.00 26.09
CA ASN A 85 -25.05 -3.19 26.66
C ASN A 85 -24.48 -2.27 27.78
N PRO A 86 -24.91 -1.00 27.93
CA PRO A 86 -24.19 -0.01 28.76
C PRO A 86 -24.29 -0.22 30.28
N ASN A 87 -24.85 -1.33 30.77
CA ASN A 87 -25.34 -1.44 32.14
C ASN A 87 -24.93 -2.73 32.90
N MET A 88 -23.76 -3.31 32.61
CA MET A 88 -23.18 -4.41 33.41
C MET A 88 -21.84 -3.98 34.03
N PRO A 89 -21.55 -4.37 35.29
CA PRO A 89 -20.29 -4.05 35.95
C PRO A 89 -19.16 -4.79 35.21
N SER A 90 -18.05 -4.09 34.99
CA SER A 90 -16.89 -4.57 34.25
C SER A 90 -16.51 -5.99 34.70
N ASP A 91 -16.63 -6.93 33.77
CA ASP A 91 -16.25 -8.32 33.95
C ASP A 91 -14.75 -8.38 34.32
N ARG A 92 -14.43 -9.04 35.43
CA ARG A 92 -13.07 -9.09 36.00
C ARG A 92 -12.14 -10.03 35.23
N ASP A 93 -12.64 -10.65 34.15
CA ASP A 93 -11.94 -11.60 33.29
C ASP A 93 -11.41 -10.96 31.99
N SER A 94 -11.13 -9.65 31.99
CA SER A 94 -10.47 -9.02 30.86
C SER A 94 -9.01 -9.48 30.76
N VAL A 95 -8.70 -10.33 29.77
CA VAL A 95 -7.33 -10.76 29.47
C VAL A 95 -6.49 -9.54 29.09
N GLU A 96 -5.62 -9.11 30.01
CA GLU A 96 -4.69 -8.01 29.77
C GLU A 96 -3.59 -8.45 28.81
N GLN A 97 -3.44 -7.73 27.71
CA GLN A 97 -2.33 -7.97 26.80
C GLN A 97 -1.03 -7.44 27.44
N THR A 98 -0.15 -8.33 27.87
CA THR A 98 1.14 -7.94 28.51
C THR A 98 2.30 -7.89 27.53
N ALA A 99 2.15 -8.50 26.34
CA ALA A 99 3.19 -8.53 25.32
C ALA A 99 2.60 -8.53 23.90
N LEU A 100 3.40 -8.05 22.94
CA LEU A 100 3.10 -8.10 21.51
C LEU A 100 4.29 -8.72 20.76
N LYS A 101 4.03 -9.80 20.03
CA LYS A 101 5.03 -10.44 19.17
C LYS A 101 4.98 -9.84 17.77
N VAL A 102 6.11 -9.31 17.31
CA VAL A 102 6.25 -8.73 15.97
C VAL A 102 7.30 -9.52 15.18
N SER A 103 7.00 -9.84 13.92
CA SER A 103 7.94 -10.51 13.02
C SER A 103 8.91 -9.52 12.39
N LEU A 104 10.20 -9.85 12.41
CA LEU A 104 11.24 -9.13 11.65
C LEU A 104 11.42 -9.68 10.22
N LYS A 105 10.54 -10.58 9.79
CA LYS A 105 10.50 -11.16 8.44
C LYS A 105 9.41 -10.47 7.62
N CYS A 106 9.76 -9.99 6.43
CA CYS A 106 8.83 -9.33 5.53
C CYS A 106 7.78 -10.34 5.03
N PRO A 107 6.47 -10.03 5.11
CA PRO A 107 5.42 -10.94 4.66
C PRO A 107 5.36 -11.10 3.13
N ILE A 108 5.98 -10.19 2.37
CA ILE A 108 5.99 -10.22 0.90
C ILE A 108 7.19 -11.01 0.38
N THR A 109 8.39 -10.70 0.87
CA THR A 109 9.64 -11.30 0.37
C THR A 109 10.11 -12.48 1.19
N PHE A 110 9.50 -12.73 2.35
CA PHE A 110 9.90 -13.77 3.30
C PHE A 110 11.39 -13.68 3.73
N LYS A 111 11.99 -12.49 3.65
CA LYS A 111 13.37 -12.21 4.08
C LYS A 111 13.39 -11.26 5.28
N LYS A 112 14.54 -11.12 5.94
CA LYS A 112 14.74 -10.14 7.02
C LYS A 112 14.42 -8.73 6.52
N ILE A 113 13.62 -8.00 7.27
CA ILE A 113 13.26 -6.61 6.95
C ILE A 113 14.51 -5.73 7.08
N THR A 114 14.86 -5.02 6.01
CA THR A 114 15.94 -4.03 6.00
C THR A 114 15.41 -2.62 6.21
N LEU A 115 14.26 -2.30 5.62
CA LEU A 115 13.55 -1.05 5.83
C LEU A 115 12.10 -1.32 6.26
N PRO A 116 11.74 -1.15 7.54
CA PRO A 116 10.37 -1.29 7.99
C PRO A 116 9.54 -0.12 7.47
N ALA A 117 8.43 -0.42 6.80
CA ALA A 117 7.49 0.57 6.29
C ALA A 117 6.06 0.06 6.43
N ARG A 118 5.12 0.99 6.55
CA ARG A 118 3.69 0.75 6.65
C ARG A 118 2.92 1.91 6.03
N GLY A 119 1.64 1.68 5.70
CA GLY A 119 0.73 2.78 5.38
C GLY A 119 0.49 3.67 6.60
N HIS A 120 0.22 4.95 6.36
CA HIS A 120 -0.07 5.93 7.42
C HIS A 120 -1.28 5.51 8.27
N GLU A 121 -2.33 5.03 7.58
CA GLU A 121 -3.62 4.60 8.12
C GLU A 121 -3.64 3.12 8.58
N CYS A 122 -2.54 2.39 8.47
CA CYS A 122 -2.48 1.04 9.03
C CYS A 122 -2.75 1.12 10.54
N LYS A 123 -3.51 0.17 11.09
CA LYS A 123 -3.83 0.07 12.52
C LYS A 123 -3.09 -1.04 13.27
N HIS A 124 -2.46 -1.97 12.53
CA HIS A 124 -1.64 -3.07 13.05
C HIS A 124 -0.25 -2.61 13.51
#